data_AF-A0A316D7I3-F1
#
_entry.id   AF-A0A316D7I3-F1
#
_cell.length_a   1.000
_cell.length_b   1.000
_cell.length_c   1.000
_cell.angle_alpha   90.00
_cell.angle_beta   90.00
_cell.angle_gamma   90.00
#
_symmetry.space_group_name_H-M   'P 1'
#
loop_
_entity.id
_entity.type
_entity.pdbx_description
1 polymer ?
#
loop_
_entity_poly.entity_id
_entity_poly.type
_entity_poly.pdbx_seq_one_letter_code
_entity_poly.pdbx_strand_id
1 'polypeptide(L)'
;MSKPGITTAAEIQARIESGEDLQIIDVRENEEVATHGIIPGAKHIRAADIEHRHTELDPQAETVVVCRSGRRSKAVCNFLQKQGYGNLKNMVDGMLAWRGEVEDYYP
;
A
#
# COMPACT_ATOMS: atom_id res chain seq x y z
N MET A 1 -1.31 -9.33 -19.63
CA MET A 1 -0.90 -8.69 -18.35
C MET A 1 -1.32 -9.61 -17.22
N SER A 2 -0.39 -10.02 -16.36
CA SER A 2 -0.67 -10.91 -15.22
C SER A 2 -1.42 -10.15 -14.13
N LYS A 3 -2.30 -10.79 -13.34
CA LYS A 3 -2.99 -10.08 -12.25
C LYS A 3 -1.97 -9.61 -11.19
N PRO A 4 -2.23 -8.50 -10.46
CA PRO A 4 -1.42 -8.13 -9.30
C PRO A 4 -1.33 -9.30 -8.31
N GLY A 5 -0.18 -9.46 -7.67
CA GLY A 5 -0.02 -10.42 -6.59
C GLY A 5 -0.96 -10.10 -5.43
N ILE A 6 -1.28 -11.11 -4.63
CA ILE A 6 -2.07 -10.97 -3.41
C ILE A 6 -1.13 -11.13 -2.22
N THR A 7 -1.38 -10.35 -1.18
CA THR A 7 -0.79 -10.54 0.15
C THR A 7 -1.81 -10.17 1.23
N THR A 8 -1.53 -10.51 2.48
CA THR A 8 -2.35 -10.23 3.66
C THR A 8 -1.63 -9.29 4.62
N ALA A 9 -2.38 -8.63 5.50
CA ALA A 9 -1.81 -7.80 6.56
C ALA A 9 -0.84 -8.58 7.45
N ALA A 10 -1.15 -9.84 7.76
CA ALA A 10 -0.30 -10.70 8.59
C ALA A 10 1.03 -11.05 7.91
N GLU A 11 1.03 -11.31 6.61
CA GLU A 11 2.27 -11.54 5.85
C GLU A 11 3.15 -10.29 5.80
N ILE A 12 2.55 -9.12 5.57
CA ILE A 12 3.29 -7.85 5.56
C ILE A 12 3.87 -7.54 6.93
N GLN A 13 3.10 -7.76 7.99
CA GLN A 13 3.58 -7.61 9.36
C GLN A 13 4.78 -8.51 9.64
N ALA A 14 4.70 -9.81 9.32
CA ALA A 14 5.79 -10.75 9.56
C ALA A 14 7.08 -10.38 8.79
N ARG A 15 6.96 -9.80 7.60
CA ARG A 15 8.10 -9.32 6.80
C ARG A 15 8.73 -8.05 7.37
N ILE A 16 7.92 -7.13 7.89
CA ILE A 16 8.44 -5.95 8.60
C ILE A 16 9.17 -6.40 9.88
N GLU A 17 8.60 -7.35 10.63
CA GLU A 17 9.20 -7.90 11.85
C GLU A 17 10.49 -8.68 11.58
N SER A 18 10.66 -9.26 10.38
CA SER A 18 11.93 -9.88 9.95
C SER A 18 12.99 -8.87 9.50
N GLY A 19 12.66 -7.58 9.46
CA GLY A 19 13.56 -6.49 9.06
C GLY A 19 13.61 -6.24 7.56
N GLU A 20 12.62 -6.72 6.79
CA GLU A 20 12.51 -6.36 5.37
C GLU A 20 12.11 -4.88 5.21
N ASP A 21 12.81 -4.18 4.34
CA ASP A 21 12.43 -2.84 3.88
C ASP A 21 11.48 -2.96 2.67
N LEU A 22 10.23 -2.53 2.85
CA LEU A 22 9.16 -2.72 1.88
C LEU A 22 8.66 -1.38 1.36
N GLN A 23 8.50 -1.25 0.04
CA GLN A 23 7.78 -0.12 -0.54
C GLN A 23 6.27 -0.31 -0.34
N ILE A 24 5.75 0.22 0.77
CA ILE A 24 4.33 0.18 1.11
C ILE A 24 3.69 1.52 0.74
N ILE A 25 2.56 1.48 0.04
CA ILE A 25 1.76 2.67 -0.26
C ILE A 25 0.38 2.57 0.38
N ASP A 26 0.02 3.59 1.15
CA ASP A 26 -1.31 3.75 1.72
C ASP A 26 -2.15 4.68 0.85
N VAL A 27 -3.23 4.13 0.28
CA VAL A 27 -4.10 4.83 -0.66
C VAL A 27 -5.45 5.24 -0.06
N ARG A 28 -5.57 5.23 1.28
CA ARG A 28 -6.72 5.74 2.01
C ARG A 28 -6.84 7.27 1.90
N GLU A 29 -8.00 7.81 2.30
CA GLU A 29 -8.20 9.26 2.37
C GLU A 29 -7.43 9.87 3.55
N ASN A 30 -7.21 11.20 3.51
CA ASN A 30 -6.48 11.95 4.54
C ASN A 30 -7.07 11.74 5.93
N GLU A 31 -8.39 11.74 6.05
CA GLU A 31 -9.08 11.59 7.33
C GLU A 31 -8.87 10.20 7.92
N GLU A 32 -8.80 9.16 7.08
CA GLU A 32 -8.57 7.78 7.52
C GLU A 32 -7.16 7.60 8.07
N VAL A 33 -6.13 8.17 7.42
CA VAL A 33 -4.74 8.08 7.88
C VAL A 33 -4.49 8.98 9.09
N ALA A 34 -5.13 10.15 9.16
CA ALA A 34 -5.05 11.03 10.33
C ALA A 34 -5.71 10.44 11.58
N THR A 35 -6.76 9.63 11.42
CA THR A 35 -7.49 9.03 12.54
C THR A 35 -6.89 7.69 13.00
N HIS A 36 -6.31 6.93 12.08
CA HIS A 36 -5.89 5.54 12.34
C HIS A 36 -4.39 5.29 12.18
N GLY A 37 -3.61 6.33 11.88
CA GLY A 37 -2.21 6.20 11.51
C GLY A 37 -2.00 5.43 10.21
N ILE A 38 -0.75 5.16 9.87
CA ILE A 38 -0.34 4.33 8.73
C ILE A 38 0.61 3.22 9.19
N ILE A 39 0.84 2.22 8.33
CA ILE A 39 1.89 1.21 8.59
C ILE A 39 3.24 1.95 8.64
N PRO A 40 4.12 1.68 9.63
CA PRO A 40 5.41 2.37 9.75
C PRO A 40 6.21 2.34 8.44
N GLY A 41 6.68 3.51 8.00
CA GLY A 41 7.43 3.67 6.76
C GLY A 41 6.59 3.63 5.47
N ALA A 42 5.27 3.47 5.56
CA ALA A 42 4.41 3.54 4.39
C ALA A 42 4.37 4.95 3.81
N LYS A 43 4.36 5.07 2.48
CA LYS A 43 4.12 6.33 1.80
C LYS A 43 2.62 6.53 1.59
N HIS A 44 2.08 7.65 2.07
CA HIS A 44 0.68 7.99 1.81
C HIS A 44 0.51 8.72 0.46
N ILE A 45 -0.28 8.12 -0.42
CA ILE A 45 -0.72 8.69 -1.70
C ILE A 45 -2.18 8.27 -1.90
N ARG A 46 -3.12 9.20 -1.75
CA ARG A 46 -4.55 8.90 -1.93
C ARG A 46 -4.79 8.24 -3.29
N ALA A 47 -5.77 7.34 -3.33
CA ALA A 47 -6.13 6.67 -4.59
C ALA A 47 -6.48 7.66 -5.73
N ALA A 48 -7.02 8.84 -5.39
CA ALA A 48 -7.32 9.91 -6.35
C ALA A 48 -6.06 10.62 -6.89
N ASP A 49 -4.97 10.64 -6.14
CA ASP A 49 -3.75 11.38 -6.48
C ASP A 49 -2.72 10.48 -7.19
N ILE A 50 -2.95 9.16 -7.21
CA ILE A 50 -1.99 8.18 -7.74
C ILE A 50 -1.63 8.43 -9.21
N GLU A 51 -2.57 8.96 -10.00
CA GLU A 51 -2.34 9.26 -11.41
C GLU A 51 -1.22 10.28 -11.61
N HIS A 52 -1.06 11.21 -10.66
CA HIS A 52 -0.06 12.27 -10.73
C HIS A 52 1.17 12.00 -9.87
N ARG A 53 1.04 11.14 -8.85
CA ARG A 53 2.06 10.91 -7.82
C ARG A 53 2.73 9.54 -7.89
N HIS A 54 2.34 8.66 -8.82
CA HIS A 54 2.96 7.32 -8.89
C HIS A 54 4.47 7.37 -9.11
N THR A 55 5.00 8.39 -9.78
CA THR A 55 6.44 8.58 -10.03
C THR A 55 7.27 8.78 -8.76
N GLU A 56 6.65 8.96 -7.60
CA GLU A 56 7.30 8.96 -6.29
C GLU A 56 7.70 7.55 -5.81
N LEU A 57 7.30 6.51 -6.54
CA LEU A 57 7.55 5.10 -6.23
C LEU A 57 8.60 4.54 -7.20
N ASP A 58 9.48 3.66 -6.71
CA ASP A 58 10.37 2.88 -7.56
C ASP A 58 9.56 1.82 -8.35
N PRO A 59 9.51 1.89 -9.70
CA PRO A 59 8.80 0.92 -10.52
C PRO A 59 9.45 -0.47 -10.59
N GLN A 60 10.71 -0.62 -10.16
CA GLN A 60 11.43 -1.89 -10.11
C GLN A 60 11.27 -2.61 -8.76
N ALA A 61 10.98 -1.87 -7.69
CA ALA A 61 10.77 -2.43 -6.36
C ALA A 61 9.43 -3.19 -6.27
N GLU A 62 9.35 -4.14 -5.33
CA GLU A 62 8.07 -4.70 -4.93
C GLU A 62 7.22 -3.62 -4.23
N THR A 63 6.04 -3.32 -4.76
CA THR A 63 5.13 -2.34 -4.16
C THR A 63 3.93 -3.03 -3.53
N VAL A 64 3.77 -2.86 -2.22
CA VAL A 64 2.60 -3.30 -1.47
C VAL A 64 1.61 -2.16 -1.41
N VAL A 65 0.41 -2.37 -1.93
CA VAL A 65 -0.65 -1.35 -1.93
C VAL A 65 -1.69 -1.72 -0.88
N VAL A 66 -1.88 -0.83 0.09
CA VAL A 66 -2.86 -0.97 1.16
C VAL A 66 -3.93 0.12 1.06
N CYS A 67 -5.18 -0.26 1.34
CA CYS A 67 -6.25 0.68 1.66
C CYS A 67 -7.02 0.17 2.88
N ARG A 68 -8.24 0.66 3.12
CA ARG A 68 -9.08 0.15 4.22
C ARG A 68 -9.36 -1.36 4.14
N SER A 69 -9.72 -1.89 2.97
CA SER A 69 -10.27 -3.26 2.84
C SER A 69 -9.94 -3.96 1.51
N GLY A 70 -8.83 -3.61 0.87
CA GLY A 70 -8.36 -4.25 -0.37
C GLY A 70 -9.01 -3.81 -1.70
N ARG A 71 -10.12 -3.05 -1.69
CA ARG A 71 -10.84 -2.67 -2.93
C ARG A 71 -10.17 -1.53 -3.69
N ARG A 72 -9.88 -0.40 -3.01
CA ARG A 72 -9.17 0.76 -3.62
C ARG A 72 -7.76 0.40 -4.05
N SER A 73 -7.03 -0.34 -3.20
CA SER A 73 -5.68 -0.81 -3.48
C SER A 73 -5.62 -1.70 -4.73
N LYS A 74 -6.60 -2.59 -4.95
CA LYS A 74 -6.71 -3.35 -6.20
C LYS A 74 -6.81 -2.46 -7.43
N ALA A 75 -7.61 -1.40 -7.37
CA ALA A 75 -7.75 -0.45 -8.48
C ALA A 75 -6.42 0.29 -8.75
N VAL A 76 -5.73 0.70 -7.69
CA VAL A 76 -4.40 1.31 -7.76
C VAL A 76 -3.36 0.35 -8.34
N CYS A 77 -3.31 -0.91 -7.91
CA CYS A 77 -2.42 -1.91 -8.52
C CYS A 77 -2.67 -2.05 -10.03
N ASN A 78 -3.93 -2.08 -10.46
CA ASN A 78 -4.26 -2.17 -11.89
C ASN A 78 -3.80 -0.92 -12.66
N PHE A 79 -3.84 0.25 -12.03
CA PHE A 79 -3.30 1.49 -12.60
C PHE A 79 -1.77 1.41 -12.71
N LEU A 80 -1.08 1.15 -11.60
CA LEU A 80 0.39 1.06 -11.56
C LEU A 80 0.92 0.02 -12.55
N GLN A 81 0.23 -1.11 -12.71
CA GLN A 81 0.60 -2.10 -13.70
C GLN A 81 0.62 -1.54 -15.13
N LYS A 82 -0.34 -0.69 -15.49
CA LYS A 82 -0.36 -0.02 -16.81
C LYS A 82 0.77 1.00 -16.96
N GLN A 83 1.25 1.55 -15.83
CA GLN A 83 2.43 2.44 -15.79
C GLN A 83 3.77 1.68 -15.79
N GLY A 84 3.76 0.35 -15.89
CA GLY A 84 4.97 -0.46 -16.02
C GLY A 84 5.54 -1.03 -14.72
N TYR A 85 4.81 -0.93 -13.60
CA TYR A 85 5.22 -1.55 -12.33
C TYR A 85 5.13 -3.07 -12.45
N GLY A 86 6.28 -3.75 -12.27
CA GLY A 86 6.41 -5.19 -12.52
C GLY A 86 6.03 -6.08 -11.34
N ASN A 87 6.25 -5.61 -10.11
CA ASN A 87 6.00 -6.37 -8.89
C ASN A 87 5.05 -5.63 -7.95
N LEU A 88 3.76 -5.96 -8.02
CA LEU A 88 2.70 -5.34 -7.23
C LEU A 88 2.03 -6.37 -6.34
N LYS A 89 1.81 -6.03 -5.07
CA LYS A 89 1.04 -6.80 -4.12
C LYS A 89 -0.15 -5.98 -3.64
N ASN A 90 -1.37 -6.49 -3.86
CA ASN A 90 -2.56 -5.94 -3.23
C ASN A 90 -2.73 -6.58 -1.85
N MET A 91 -2.71 -5.78 -0.78
CA MET A 91 -3.05 -6.25 0.57
C MET A 91 -4.57 -6.38 0.68
N VAL A 92 -5.09 -7.60 0.46
CA VAL A 92 -6.51 -7.83 0.12
C VAL A 92 -7.47 -7.62 1.29
N ASP A 93 -6.98 -7.72 2.51
CA ASP A 93 -7.70 -7.51 3.77
C ASP A 93 -7.56 -6.08 4.30
N GLY A 94 -6.57 -5.34 3.80
CA GLY A 94 -6.35 -3.92 4.09
C GLY A 94 -6.07 -3.62 5.56
N MET A 95 -6.16 -2.35 5.92
CA MET A 95 -5.95 -1.90 7.31
C MET A 95 -6.97 -2.45 8.31
N LEU A 96 -8.12 -2.96 7.86
CA LEU A 96 -9.07 -3.65 8.75
C LEU A 96 -8.47 -4.90 9.41
N ALA A 97 -7.54 -5.58 8.73
CA ALA A 97 -6.86 -6.76 9.25
C ALA A 97 -5.47 -6.45 9.83
N TRP A 98 -4.99 -5.20 9.74
CA TRP A 98 -3.73 -4.79 10.34
C TRP A 98 -3.80 -4.87 11.86
N ARG A 99 -2.82 -5.53 12.47
CA ARG A 99 -2.67 -5.71 13.93
C ARG A 99 -1.29 -5.30 14.44
N GLY A 100 -0.39 -4.92 13.54
CA GLY A 100 0.93 -4.40 13.89
C GLY A 100 0.86 -2.96 14.37
N GLU A 101 2.03 -2.39 14.62
CA GLU A 101 2.17 -0.98 14.98
C GLU A 101 1.69 -0.06 13.85
N VAL A 102 1.32 1.15 14.24
CA VAL A 102 1.01 2.23 13.31
C VAL A 102 1.80 3.46 13.73
N GLU A 103 2.20 4.27 12.75
CA GLU A 103 2.76 5.59 12.97
C GLU A 103 1.68 6.66 12.76
N ASP A 104 1.68 7.67 13.62
CA ASP A 104 0.81 8.84 13.45
C ASP A 104 1.19 9.56 12.16
N TYR A 105 0.18 9.90 11.37
CA TYR A 105 0.38 10.57 10.09
C TYR A 105 -0.59 11.73 9.95
N TYR A 106 -0.05 12.93 9.77
CA TYR A 106 -0.82 14.17 9.62
C TYR A 106 -0.58 14.72 8.21
N PRO A 107 -1.49 14.44 7.25
CA PRO A 107 -1.37 14.86 5.85
C PRO A 107 -1.37 16.39 5.65
#